data_AF-A0AAE9A4X9-F1
#
_entry.id   AF-A0AAE9A4X9-F1
#
_cell.length_a   1.000
_cell.length_b   1.000
_cell.length_c   1.000
_cell.angle_alpha   90.00
_cell.angle_beta   90.00
_cell.angle_gamma   90.00
#
_symmetry.space_group_name_H-M   'P 1'
#
loop_
_entity.id
_entity.type
_entity.pdbx_description
1 polymer ?
#
loop_
_entity_poly.entity_id
_entity_poly.type
_entity_poly.pdbx_seq_one_letter_code
_entity_poly.pdbx_strand_id
1 'polypeptide(L)'
;MSAAFMKRAIYVAFSVILHRRKILPAEFFSKNYITSKMSCFTLCFKNVKSYAISQWLKACGDALQKKHLKELCLVVTKKEGEVEAVETYSLKFCYYEDGRVAADLGTRYNEEPSTPFEKLTELEYKGTGSVRDQLVLLVRSIIYITQKVLKPLPPDFAVNFRIEYAEGTPDDFKVDGFADTSKFYTLPEDIQSATLGHLRPGHHGAFMDCSSKYMEDAYKAELDLKRHLDEIASALGYDSNESIYQTMETGNVSKDSKQNITPEKTKEVESPEAVPMKPGESPIVAPKKTRASGRSKGHVNDSQQSPYSKTRSRK
;
A
#
# COMPACT_ATOMS: atom_id res chain seq x y z
N MET A 1 14.41 -4.68 12.47
CA MET A 1 14.88 -3.46 11.78
C MET A 1 13.94 -2.99 10.66
N SER A 2 13.42 -3.89 9.81
CA SER A 2 12.52 -3.53 8.69
C SER A 2 11.20 -2.84 9.11
N ALA A 3 10.46 -3.36 10.09
CA ALA A 3 9.21 -2.74 10.55
C ALA A 3 9.40 -1.34 11.16
N ALA A 4 10.49 -1.12 11.90
CA ALA A 4 10.80 0.19 12.49
C ALA A 4 11.09 1.25 11.41
N PHE A 5 11.73 0.85 10.30
CA PHE A 5 11.89 1.70 9.13
C PHE A 5 10.52 2.02 8.51
N MET A 6 9.69 1.00 8.26
CA MET A 6 8.36 1.17 7.67
C MET A 6 7.46 2.12 8.47
N LYS A 7 7.46 2.01 9.79
CA LYS A 7 6.75 2.94 10.69
C LYS A 7 7.18 4.40 10.49
N ARG A 8 8.49 4.64 10.32
CA ARG A 8 9.02 5.98 10.05
C ARG A 8 8.69 6.44 8.63
N ALA A 9 8.74 5.54 7.65
CA ALA A 9 8.42 5.85 6.26
C ALA A 9 6.94 6.26 6.11
N ILE A 10 6.01 5.53 6.74
CA ILE A 10 4.58 5.90 6.83
C ILE A 10 4.45 7.33 7.36
N TYR A 11 5.05 7.60 8.52
CA TYR A 11 4.99 8.91 9.16
C TYR A 11 5.52 10.03 8.26
N VAL A 12 6.68 9.83 7.61
CA VAL A 12 7.28 10.83 6.72
C VAL A 12 6.41 11.04 5.49
N ALA A 13 6.07 9.98 4.75
CA ALA A 13 5.33 10.06 3.49
C ALA A 13 3.99 10.79 3.67
N PHE A 14 3.17 10.36 4.63
CA PHE A 14 1.87 10.99 4.87
C PHE A 14 1.99 12.40 5.45
N SER A 15 3.01 12.70 6.26
CA SER A 15 3.22 14.08 6.68
C SER A 15 3.56 15.01 5.49
N VAL A 16 4.39 14.53 4.55
CA VAL A 16 4.73 15.32 3.35
C VAL A 16 3.49 15.54 2.50
N ILE A 17 2.65 14.53 2.31
CA ILE A 17 1.38 14.64 1.58
C ILE A 17 0.48 15.70 2.23
N LEU A 18 0.21 15.56 3.54
CA LEU A 18 -0.66 16.48 4.29
C LEU A 18 -0.16 17.93 4.19
N HIS A 19 1.15 18.15 4.25
CA HIS A 19 1.75 19.48 4.12
C HIS A 19 1.70 20.02 2.69
N ARG A 20 2.03 19.20 1.69
CA ARG A 20 2.15 19.67 0.30
C ARG A 20 0.80 19.89 -0.36
N ARG A 21 -0.22 19.08 -0.03
CA ARG A 21 -1.60 19.27 -0.46
C ARG A 21 -2.37 20.32 0.32
N LYS A 22 -1.74 20.96 1.31
CA LYS A 22 -2.35 22.00 2.16
C LYS A 22 -3.61 21.49 2.90
N ILE A 23 -3.62 20.21 3.23
CA ILE A 23 -4.68 19.59 4.03
C ILE A 23 -4.62 20.11 5.46
N LEU A 24 -3.41 20.27 6.00
CA LEU A 24 -3.19 20.88 7.29
C LEU A 24 -2.42 22.21 7.13
N PRO A 25 -2.70 23.20 8.00
CA PRO A 25 -1.94 24.44 8.07
C PRO A 25 -0.44 24.24 8.41
N ALA A 26 0.40 25.22 8.10
CA ALA A 26 1.86 25.08 8.22
C ALA A 26 2.35 24.87 9.66
N GLU A 27 1.65 25.43 10.66
CA GLU A 27 1.95 25.29 12.09
C GLU A 27 1.80 23.87 12.63
N PHE A 28 1.19 22.97 11.85
CA PHE A 28 1.05 21.56 12.18
C PHE A 28 2.33 20.78 11.91
N PHE A 29 3.35 21.40 11.31
CA PHE A 29 4.55 20.73 10.84
C PHE A 29 5.84 21.32 11.41
N SER A 30 6.91 20.54 11.31
CA SER A 30 8.28 20.94 11.61
C SER A 30 9.19 20.48 10.48
N LYS A 31 10.18 21.31 10.14
CA LYS A 31 11.17 20.99 9.11
C LYS A 31 12.16 19.95 9.67
N ASN A 32 12.31 18.83 8.97
CA ASN A 32 13.21 17.74 9.30
C ASN A 32 14.04 17.34 8.07
N TYR A 33 15.10 16.57 8.29
CA TYR A 33 16.04 16.16 7.25
C TYR A 33 16.03 14.63 7.13
N ILE A 34 15.78 14.12 5.91
CA ILE A 34 15.92 12.69 5.58
C ILE A 34 17.40 12.40 5.33
N THR A 35 18.07 13.31 4.61
CA THR A 35 19.52 13.30 4.38
C THR A 35 20.04 14.73 4.52
N SER A 36 21.37 14.90 4.52
CA SER A 36 21.99 16.24 4.50
C SER A 36 21.57 17.08 3.28
N LYS A 37 21.16 16.43 2.18
CA LYS A 37 20.74 17.07 0.92
C LYS A 37 19.22 17.12 0.74
N MET A 38 18.44 16.62 1.70
CA MET A 38 16.99 16.57 1.58
C MET A 38 16.28 16.86 2.90
N SER A 39 15.53 17.96 2.92
CA SER A 39 14.59 18.30 3.98
C SER A 39 13.13 18.09 3.57
N CYS A 40 12.28 17.76 4.52
CA CYS A 40 10.83 17.69 4.37
C CYS A 40 10.13 18.28 5.60
N PHE A 41 8.82 18.49 5.51
CA PHE A 41 8.00 18.90 6.64
C PHE A 41 7.26 17.67 7.17
N THR A 42 7.44 17.37 8.46
CA THR A 42 6.75 16.28 9.15
C THR A 42 5.83 16.83 10.23
N LEU A 43 4.81 16.06 10.66
CA LEU A 43 3.92 16.49 11.73
C LEU A 43 4.69 16.93 12.99
N CYS A 44 4.21 17.98 13.66
CA CYS A 44 4.83 18.52 14.85
C CYS A 44 4.21 17.90 16.12
N PHE A 45 5.00 17.20 16.94
CA PHE A 45 4.49 16.61 18.19
C PHE A 45 4.10 17.63 19.27
N LYS A 46 4.44 18.91 19.11
CA LYS A 46 4.01 19.98 20.04
C LYS A 46 2.57 20.43 19.80
N ASN A 47 2.05 20.25 18.59
CA ASN A 47 0.66 20.55 18.27
C ASN A 47 -0.20 19.32 18.60
N VAL A 48 -1.24 19.49 19.40
CA VAL A 48 -2.08 18.38 19.91
C VAL A 48 -2.77 17.62 18.77
N LYS A 49 -3.26 18.32 17.74
CA LYS A 49 -3.93 17.69 16.58
C LYS A 49 -2.92 16.94 15.71
N SER A 50 -1.77 17.56 15.42
CA SER A 50 -0.68 16.87 14.71
C SER A 50 -0.17 15.65 15.45
N TYR A 51 -0.08 15.73 16.78
CA TYR A 51 0.30 14.62 17.63
C TYR A 51 -0.73 13.49 17.55
N ALA A 52 -2.03 13.77 17.63
CA ALA A 52 -3.07 12.77 17.47
C ALA A 52 -2.98 12.02 16.12
N ILE A 53 -2.80 12.74 15.01
CA ILE A 53 -2.60 12.12 13.68
C ILE A 53 -1.33 11.27 13.67
N SER A 54 -0.26 11.75 14.29
CA SER A 54 1.00 11.00 14.39
C SER A 54 0.83 9.70 15.17
N GLN A 55 -0.02 9.69 16.20
CA GLN A 55 -0.35 8.49 16.96
C GLN A 55 -1.15 7.48 16.11
N TRP A 56 -2.07 7.94 15.26
CA TRP A 56 -2.76 7.08 14.29
C TRP A 56 -1.78 6.43 13.30
N LEU A 57 -0.88 7.23 12.71
CA LEU A 57 0.17 6.72 11.80
C LEU A 57 1.12 5.74 12.50
N LYS A 58 1.44 6.00 13.77
CA LYS A 58 2.22 5.08 14.61
C LYS A 58 1.47 3.76 14.82
N ALA A 59 0.18 3.80 15.12
CA ALA A 59 -0.65 2.62 15.32
C ALA A 59 -0.72 1.75 14.06
N CYS A 60 -0.83 2.36 12.87
CA CYS A 60 -0.70 1.64 11.60
C CYS A 60 0.66 0.95 11.48
N GLY A 61 1.75 1.62 11.86
CA GLY A 61 3.09 1.00 11.89
C GLY A 61 3.22 -0.14 12.91
N ASP A 62 2.47 -0.09 14.03
CA ASP A 62 2.40 -1.18 15.00
C ASP A 62 1.62 -2.39 14.45
N ALA A 63 0.53 -2.15 13.69
CA ALA A 63 -0.23 -3.19 12.99
C ALA A 63 0.58 -3.84 11.87
N LEU A 64 1.32 -3.04 11.10
CA LEU A 64 2.26 -3.52 10.08
C LEU A 64 3.33 -4.44 10.67
N GLN A 65 3.88 -4.11 11.84
CA GLN A 65 4.86 -4.97 12.51
C GLN A 65 4.30 -6.37 12.85
N LYS A 66 2.98 -6.46 13.08
CA LYS A 66 2.27 -7.72 13.34
C LYS A 66 1.76 -8.39 12.05
N LYS A 67 2.11 -7.86 10.88
CA LYS A 67 1.64 -8.31 9.56
C LYS A 67 0.13 -8.22 9.34
N HIS A 68 -0.57 -7.34 10.07
CA HIS A 68 -2.03 -7.21 9.98
C HIS A 68 -2.51 -6.09 9.05
N LEU A 69 -1.62 -5.28 8.48
CA LEU A 69 -2.01 -4.13 7.67
C LEU A 69 -1.79 -4.40 6.18
N LYS A 70 -2.83 -4.46 5.36
CA LYS A 70 -2.71 -4.61 3.91
C LYS A 70 -2.52 -3.27 3.22
N GLU A 71 -3.29 -2.27 3.62
CA GLU A 71 -3.27 -0.95 3.00
C GLU A 71 -3.51 0.15 4.04
N LEU A 72 -2.78 1.26 3.90
CA LEU A 72 -3.08 2.53 4.56
C LEU A 72 -3.31 3.58 3.48
N CYS A 73 -4.49 4.20 3.47
CA CYS A 73 -4.85 5.20 2.49
C CYS A 73 -5.25 6.52 3.16
N LEU A 74 -4.73 7.64 2.64
CA LEU A 74 -5.29 8.96 2.87
C LEU A 74 -6.34 9.24 1.79
N VAL A 75 -7.60 9.41 2.18
CA VAL A 75 -8.74 9.57 1.28
C VAL A 75 -9.28 10.98 1.41
N VAL A 76 -9.36 11.69 0.28
CA VAL A 76 -9.99 13.00 0.16
C VAL A 76 -11.34 12.84 -0.53
N THR A 77 -12.40 13.36 0.08
CA THR A 77 -13.77 13.35 -0.45
C THR A 77 -14.31 14.77 -0.56
N LYS A 78 -15.42 14.96 -1.29
CA LYS A 78 -16.04 16.30 -1.37
C LYS A 78 -16.68 16.67 -0.04
N LYS A 79 -17.29 15.70 0.63
CA LYS A 79 -17.94 15.88 1.94
C LYS A 79 -17.60 14.76 2.91
N GLU A 80 -17.76 15.07 4.19
CA GLU A 80 -17.56 14.10 5.27
C GLU A 80 -18.53 12.92 5.12
N GLY A 81 -18.05 11.70 5.36
CA GLY A 81 -18.85 10.47 5.26
C GLY A 81 -19.08 9.92 3.85
N GLU A 82 -18.63 10.61 2.79
CA GLU A 82 -18.68 10.06 1.43
C GLU A 82 -17.69 8.90 1.25
N VAL A 83 -18.03 7.98 0.34
CA VAL A 83 -17.20 6.80 0.01
C VAL A 83 -16.39 7.02 -1.26
N GLU A 84 -16.96 7.73 -2.24
CA GLU A 84 -16.28 8.07 -3.48
C GLU A 84 -15.20 9.13 -3.21
N ALA A 85 -13.95 8.75 -3.45
CA ALA A 85 -12.81 9.63 -3.30
C ALA A 85 -12.65 10.54 -4.52
N VAL A 86 -12.24 11.78 -4.28
CA VAL A 86 -11.76 12.68 -5.33
C VAL A 86 -10.25 12.65 -5.46
N GLU A 87 -9.55 12.25 -4.41
CA GLU A 87 -8.11 12.05 -4.40
C GLU A 87 -7.73 11.03 -3.32
N THR A 88 -6.76 10.15 -3.61
CA THR A 88 -6.25 9.15 -2.68
C THR A 88 -4.73 9.09 -2.74
N TYR A 89 -4.13 8.76 -1.60
CA TYR A 89 -2.74 8.33 -1.50
C TYR A 89 -2.71 6.99 -0.79
N SER A 90 -2.56 5.92 -1.56
CA SER A 90 -2.63 4.55 -1.08
C SER A 90 -1.23 3.98 -0.90
N LEU A 91 -0.93 3.47 0.30
CA LEU A 91 0.29 2.77 0.62
C LEU A 91 -0.06 1.30 0.92
N LYS A 92 0.22 0.43 -0.04
CA LYS A 92 -0.06 -1.01 0.01
C LYS A 92 1.17 -1.76 0.50
N PHE A 93 0.97 -2.81 1.30
CA PHE A 93 2.04 -3.56 1.94
C PHE A 93 2.06 -5.01 1.49
N CYS A 94 3.26 -5.56 1.31
CA CYS A 94 3.50 -6.99 1.18
C CYS A 94 4.50 -7.45 2.23
N TYR A 95 4.41 -8.72 2.63
CA TYR A 95 5.19 -9.31 3.71
C TYR A 95 6.03 -10.47 3.19
N TYR A 96 7.27 -10.54 3.65
CA TYR A 96 8.24 -11.54 3.20
C TYR A 96 8.66 -12.43 4.36
N GLU A 97 8.62 -13.75 4.16
CA GLU A 97 9.17 -14.75 5.09
C GLU A 97 10.56 -15.16 4.62
N ASP A 98 11.54 -15.07 5.52
CA ASP A 98 12.96 -15.36 5.23
C ASP A 98 13.53 -14.65 3.97
N GLY A 99 13.00 -13.46 3.66
CA GLY A 99 13.43 -12.64 2.53
C GLY A 99 12.76 -12.98 1.20
N ARG A 100 11.90 -14.01 1.16
CA ARG A 100 11.07 -14.41 0.01
C ARG A 100 9.61 -14.02 0.22
N VAL A 101 8.86 -13.85 -0.85
CA VAL A 101 7.43 -13.50 -0.78
C VAL A 101 6.73 -14.60 0.03
N ALA A 102 5.99 -14.21 1.08
CA ALA A 102 5.09 -15.14 1.75
C ALA A 102 4.05 -15.56 0.70
N ALA A 103 3.98 -16.86 0.39
CA ALA A 103 3.28 -17.40 -0.78
C ALA A 103 1.96 -16.67 -1.10
N ASP A 104 1.98 -15.84 -2.14
CA ASP A 104 0.78 -15.28 -2.74
C ASP A 104 0.41 -16.18 -3.92
N LEU A 105 -0.67 -16.96 -3.75
CA LEU A 105 -1.13 -17.89 -4.78
C LEU A 105 -1.96 -17.12 -5.81
N GLY A 106 -1.29 -16.37 -6.68
CA GLY A 106 -1.92 -15.75 -7.84
C GLY A 106 -2.28 -16.80 -8.88
N THR A 107 -3.57 -17.17 -9.00
CA THR A 107 -4.07 -18.11 -10.02
C THR A 107 -4.18 -17.51 -11.42
N ARG A 108 -3.39 -16.47 -11.76
CA ARG A 108 -3.44 -15.83 -13.08
C ARG A 108 -2.40 -16.47 -13.99
N TYR A 109 -2.88 -17.41 -14.80
CA TYR A 109 -2.11 -18.00 -15.88
C TYR A 109 -1.84 -16.91 -16.93
N ASN A 110 -0.55 -16.59 -17.13
CA ASN A 110 0.08 -15.77 -18.16
C ASN A 110 -0.85 -15.25 -19.28
N GLU A 111 -1.14 -13.95 -19.29
CA GLU A 111 -1.50 -13.17 -20.50
C GLU A 111 -1.53 -11.65 -20.21
N GLU A 112 -1.86 -11.24 -18.98
CA GLU A 112 -1.85 -9.82 -18.56
C GLU A 112 -0.47 -9.39 -18.00
N PRO A 113 0.03 -8.18 -18.33
CA PRO A 113 1.26 -7.66 -17.76
C PRO A 113 1.16 -7.49 -16.24
N SER A 114 2.21 -7.89 -15.52
CA SER A 114 2.23 -7.81 -14.05
C SER A 114 2.00 -6.38 -13.57
N THR A 115 1.07 -6.21 -12.64
CA THR A 115 0.82 -4.92 -11.99
C THR A 115 2.06 -4.45 -11.23
N PRO A 116 2.23 -3.15 -10.99
CA PRO A 116 3.38 -2.68 -10.21
C PRO A 116 3.48 -3.23 -8.79
N PHE A 117 2.34 -3.57 -8.17
CA PHE A 117 2.35 -4.24 -6.87
C PHE A 117 2.85 -5.68 -6.98
N GLU A 118 2.47 -6.42 -8.03
CA GLU A 118 3.00 -7.77 -8.30
C GLU A 118 4.51 -7.72 -8.57
N LYS A 119 4.99 -6.76 -9.39
CA LYS A 119 6.42 -6.54 -9.62
C LYS A 119 7.19 -6.25 -8.32
N LEU A 120 6.57 -5.58 -7.34
CA LEU A 120 7.21 -5.37 -6.03
C LEU A 120 7.48 -6.69 -5.31
N THR A 121 6.62 -7.70 -5.46
CA THR A 121 6.81 -9.01 -4.82
C THR A 121 8.09 -9.69 -5.34
N GLU A 122 8.45 -9.47 -6.60
CA GLU A 122 9.65 -10.02 -7.23
C GLU A 122 10.95 -9.28 -6.84
N LEU A 123 10.86 -8.06 -6.30
CA LEU A 123 12.03 -7.27 -5.94
C LEU A 123 12.77 -7.83 -4.71
N GLU A 124 14.09 -7.88 -4.82
CA GLU A 124 14.99 -8.30 -3.75
C GLU A 124 15.43 -7.13 -2.86
N TYR A 125 15.76 -7.43 -1.61
CA TYR A 125 16.34 -6.45 -0.69
C TYR A 125 17.82 -6.21 -1.01
N LYS A 126 18.16 -5.00 -1.45
CA LYS A 126 19.54 -4.59 -1.82
C LYS A 126 20.33 -3.88 -0.73
N GLY A 127 19.98 -4.08 0.55
CA GLY A 127 20.68 -3.43 1.66
C GLY A 127 20.10 -2.07 2.08
N THR A 128 20.56 -1.55 3.23
CA THR A 128 19.99 -0.35 3.86
C THR A 128 20.24 0.93 3.06
N GLY A 129 21.32 1.00 2.28
CA GLY A 129 21.61 2.14 1.39
C GLY A 129 20.51 2.33 0.35
N SER A 130 20.18 1.25 -0.38
CA SER A 130 19.10 1.25 -1.37
C SER A 130 17.76 1.67 -0.76
N VAL A 131 17.40 1.14 0.42
CA VAL A 131 16.13 1.49 1.10
C VAL A 131 16.05 2.98 1.49
N ARG A 132 17.17 3.57 1.91
CA ARG A 132 17.25 5.01 2.18
C ARG A 132 17.03 5.82 0.91
N ASP A 133 17.66 5.39 -0.18
CA ASP A 133 17.59 6.08 -1.47
C ASP A 133 16.17 5.97 -2.06
N GLN A 134 15.52 4.81 -1.94
CA GLN A 134 14.09 4.60 -2.24
C GLN A 134 13.19 5.56 -1.45
N LEU A 135 13.43 5.75 -0.14
CA LEU A 135 12.65 6.71 0.66
C LEU A 135 12.86 8.16 0.19
N VAL A 136 14.09 8.53 -0.17
CA VAL A 136 14.38 9.84 -0.73
C VAL A 136 13.62 10.05 -2.04
N LEU A 137 13.69 9.09 -2.95
CA LEU A 137 12.99 9.15 -4.24
C LEU A 137 11.48 9.19 -4.04
N LEU A 138 10.89 8.34 -3.19
CA LEU A 138 9.46 8.37 -2.88
C LEU A 138 9.00 9.74 -2.37
N VAL A 139 9.73 10.35 -1.43
CA VAL A 139 9.38 11.67 -0.92
C VAL A 139 9.55 12.75 -1.99
N ARG A 140 10.54 12.64 -2.88
CA ARG A 140 10.68 13.52 -4.04
C ARG A 140 9.50 13.37 -5.00
N SER A 141 9.04 12.14 -5.24
CA SER A 141 7.86 11.86 -6.07
C SER A 141 6.61 12.51 -5.51
N ILE A 142 6.36 12.32 -4.20
CA ILE A 142 5.25 12.97 -3.51
C ILE A 142 5.33 14.48 -3.69
N ILE A 143 6.49 15.09 -3.47
CA ILE A 143 6.66 16.55 -3.63
C ILE A 143 6.39 16.96 -5.09
N TYR A 144 6.94 16.24 -6.06
CA TYR A 144 6.76 16.55 -7.47
C TYR A 144 5.31 16.48 -7.88
N ILE A 145 4.63 15.36 -7.62
CA ILE A 145 3.24 15.17 -8.06
C ILE A 145 2.30 16.20 -7.41
N THR A 146 2.47 16.44 -6.11
CA THR A 146 1.61 17.37 -5.35
C THR A 146 1.83 18.85 -5.70
N GLN A 147 2.98 19.20 -6.30
CA GLN A 147 3.32 20.61 -6.61
C GLN A 147 3.33 20.94 -8.10
N LYS A 148 3.61 19.97 -8.96
CA LYS A 148 3.83 20.18 -10.40
C LYS A 148 2.77 19.53 -11.27
N VAL A 149 2.11 18.50 -10.77
CA VAL A 149 1.14 17.71 -11.55
C VAL A 149 -0.28 18.00 -11.10
N LEU A 150 -0.57 17.84 -9.80
CA LEU A 150 -1.93 17.95 -9.28
C LEU A 150 -2.40 19.39 -9.20
N LYS A 151 -3.62 19.65 -9.68
CA LYS A 151 -4.32 20.92 -9.41
C LYS A 151 -4.57 21.09 -7.90
N PRO A 152 -4.74 22.33 -7.41
CA PRO A 152 -5.09 22.57 -6.02
C PRO A 152 -6.37 21.84 -5.61
N LEU A 153 -6.44 21.38 -4.36
CA LEU A 153 -7.70 20.92 -3.79
C LEU A 153 -8.72 22.07 -3.77
N PRO A 154 -10.02 21.77 -3.90
CA PRO A 154 -11.09 22.75 -3.68
C PRO A 154 -11.02 23.29 -2.24
N PRO A 155 -11.67 24.43 -1.94
CA PRO A 155 -11.69 24.98 -0.59
C PRO A 155 -12.45 24.07 0.39
N ASP A 156 -13.50 23.41 -0.08
CA ASP A 156 -14.31 22.49 0.71
C ASP A 156 -14.01 21.05 0.33
N PHE A 157 -13.48 20.30 1.29
CA PHE A 157 -13.21 18.86 1.18
C PHE A 157 -13.21 18.24 2.58
N ALA A 158 -13.35 16.92 2.63
CA ALA A 158 -13.11 16.14 3.84
C ALA A 158 -11.93 15.19 3.62
N VAL A 159 -11.22 14.86 4.70
CA VAL A 159 -10.05 13.97 4.65
C VAL A 159 -10.13 12.95 5.74
N ASN A 160 -9.90 11.69 5.38
CA ASN A 160 -9.91 10.57 6.31
C ASN A 160 -8.75 9.63 6.03
N PHE A 161 -8.14 9.08 7.08
CA PHE A 161 -7.30 7.90 6.95
C PHE A 161 -8.19 6.66 6.98
N ARG A 162 -7.96 5.73 6.06
CA ARG A 162 -8.63 4.43 6.02
C ARG A 162 -7.56 3.35 5.96
N ILE A 163 -7.84 2.21 6.59
CA ILE A 163 -6.97 1.05 6.55
C ILE A 163 -7.73 -0.18 6.05
N GLU A 164 -7.01 -1.07 5.38
CA GLU A 164 -7.47 -2.41 5.06
C GLU A 164 -6.58 -3.41 5.81
N TYR A 165 -7.20 -4.38 6.48
CA TYR A 165 -6.48 -5.45 7.17
C TYR A 165 -5.98 -6.52 6.19
N ALA A 166 -4.86 -7.15 6.53
CA ALA A 166 -4.35 -8.29 5.78
C ALA A 166 -5.20 -9.54 6.02
N GLU A 167 -5.20 -10.45 5.06
CA GLU A 167 -5.85 -11.76 5.20
C GLU A 167 -5.28 -12.51 6.42
N GLY A 168 -6.15 -13.21 7.15
CA GLY A 168 -5.77 -13.93 8.38
C GLY A 168 -5.63 -13.03 9.62
N THR A 169 -5.94 -11.74 9.53
CA THR A 169 -6.03 -10.87 10.72
C THR A 169 -7.22 -11.30 11.59
N PRO A 170 -7.04 -11.51 12.91
CA PRO A 170 -8.13 -11.88 13.82
C PRO A 170 -9.26 -10.84 13.84
N ASP A 171 -10.51 -11.29 13.93
CA ASP A 171 -11.71 -10.42 13.93
C ASP A 171 -11.74 -9.42 15.11
N ASP A 172 -11.07 -9.74 16.21
CA ASP A 172 -10.97 -8.90 17.40
C ASP A 172 -9.77 -7.95 17.38
N PHE A 173 -8.88 -8.07 16.38
CA PHE A 173 -7.74 -7.18 16.22
C PHE A 173 -8.19 -5.81 15.71
N LYS A 174 -7.81 -4.74 16.42
CA LYS A 174 -8.12 -3.36 16.04
C LYS A 174 -6.89 -2.47 16.08
N VAL A 175 -6.77 -1.57 15.10
CA VAL A 175 -5.78 -0.50 15.13
C VAL A 175 -6.32 0.68 15.93
N ASP A 176 -5.59 1.08 16.97
CA ASP A 176 -5.96 2.23 17.79
C ASP A 176 -6.17 3.50 16.95
N GLY A 177 -7.31 4.15 17.16
CA GLY A 177 -7.70 5.35 16.42
C GLY A 177 -8.46 5.10 15.13
N PHE A 178 -8.69 3.83 14.75
CA PHE A 178 -9.48 3.45 13.58
C PHE A 178 -10.74 2.71 14.02
N ALA A 179 -11.89 3.10 13.45
CA ALA A 179 -13.16 2.45 13.69
C ALA A 179 -13.47 1.45 12.57
N ASP A 180 -14.16 0.36 12.91
CA ASP A 180 -14.57 -0.64 11.93
C ASP A 180 -15.61 -0.07 10.97
N THR A 181 -15.46 -0.38 9.70
CA THR A 181 -16.38 0.03 8.63
C THR A 181 -16.43 -1.05 7.56
N SER A 182 -17.61 -1.28 6.98
CA SER A 182 -17.76 -2.18 5.84
C SER A 182 -17.38 -1.52 4.50
N LYS A 183 -16.92 -0.26 4.53
CA LYS A 183 -16.67 0.57 3.35
C LYS A 183 -15.25 1.14 3.42
N PHE A 184 -14.41 0.75 2.46
CA PHE A 184 -13.05 1.29 2.34
C PHE A 184 -13.05 2.60 1.57
N TYR A 185 -12.94 2.66 0.25
CA TYR A 185 -13.30 3.83 -0.56
C TYR A 185 -13.67 3.34 -1.97
N THR A 186 -14.30 4.18 -2.77
CA THR A 186 -14.50 3.90 -4.20
C THR A 186 -13.82 4.98 -5.02
N LEU A 187 -13.37 4.59 -6.21
CA LEU A 187 -12.83 5.52 -7.19
C LEU A 187 -13.86 5.71 -8.32
N PRO A 188 -14.07 6.95 -8.79
CA PRO A 188 -14.79 7.22 -10.02
C PRO A 188 -14.07 6.62 -11.23
N GLU A 189 -14.82 6.26 -12.27
CA GLU A 189 -14.29 5.59 -13.47
C GLU A 189 -13.27 6.43 -14.25
N ASP A 190 -13.41 7.75 -14.22
CA ASP A 190 -12.56 8.69 -14.95
C ASP A 190 -11.30 9.13 -14.17
N ILE A 191 -11.08 8.60 -12.96
CA ILE A 191 -9.95 9.03 -12.13
C ILE A 191 -8.61 8.63 -12.76
N GLN A 192 -7.66 9.55 -12.75
CA GLN A 192 -6.29 9.28 -13.19
C GLN A 192 -5.45 8.77 -12.01
N SER A 193 -4.62 7.76 -12.24
CA SER A 193 -3.75 7.13 -11.23
C SER A 193 -2.30 7.10 -11.66
N ALA A 194 -1.39 7.47 -10.77
CA ALA A 194 0.04 7.42 -10.99
C ALA A 194 0.77 6.81 -9.80
N THR A 195 1.80 6.04 -10.12
CA THR A 195 2.69 5.39 -9.16
C THR A 195 3.73 6.38 -8.66
N LEU A 196 3.87 6.50 -7.34
CA LEU A 196 4.84 7.39 -6.73
C LEU A 196 6.16 6.70 -6.42
N GLY A 197 6.14 5.39 -6.20
CA GLY A 197 7.33 4.57 -5.95
C GLY A 197 7.07 3.46 -4.95
N HIS A 198 8.17 2.80 -4.55
CA HIS A 198 8.13 1.66 -3.65
C HIS A 198 9.22 1.75 -2.57
N LEU A 199 9.11 0.92 -1.54
CA LEU A 199 10.10 0.69 -0.51
C LEU A 199 10.30 -0.81 -0.35
N ARG A 200 11.55 -1.27 -0.35
CA ARG A 200 11.87 -2.69 -0.20
C ARG A 200 12.88 -2.96 0.92
N PRO A 201 12.53 -2.75 2.20
CA PRO A 201 13.35 -3.22 3.31
C PRO A 201 13.28 -4.75 3.45
N GLY A 202 14.18 -5.36 4.24
CA GLY A 202 14.38 -6.82 4.25
C GLY A 202 13.13 -7.73 4.31
N HIS A 203 12.14 -7.40 5.15
CA HIS A 203 10.98 -8.29 5.42
C HIS A 203 9.62 -7.67 5.08
N HIS A 204 9.60 -6.47 4.51
CA HIS A 204 8.39 -5.77 4.11
C HIS A 204 8.60 -5.16 2.74
N GLY A 205 7.54 -5.02 1.98
CA GLY A 205 7.49 -4.18 0.80
C GLY A 205 6.37 -3.18 0.99
N ALA A 206 6.54 -2.00 0.41
CA ALA A 206 5.48 -1.03 0.28
C ALA A 206 5.46 -0.42 -1.11
N PHE A 207 4.27 -0.15 -1.58
CA PHE A 207 3.99 0.43 -2.88
C PHE A 207 3.04 1.62 -2.69
N MET A 208 3.38 2.78 -3.27
CA MET A 208 2.58 3.99 -3.13
C MET A 208 1.99 4.46 -4.45
N ASP A 209 0.67 4.59 -4.48
CA ASP A 209 -0.11 5.15 -5.58
C ASP A 209 -0.76 6.48 -5.20
N CYS A 210 -1.02 7.30 -6.22
CA CYS A 210 -1.91 8.46 -6.12
C CYS A 210 -2.96 8.40 -7.21
N SER A 211 -4.24 8.34 -6.83
CA SER A 211 -5.37 8.52 -7.75
C SER A 211 -6.01 9.86 -7.49
N SER A 212 -6.25 10.69 -8.50
CA SER A 212 -6.80 12.04 -8.30
C SER A 212 -7.62 12.54 -9.49
N LYS A 213 -8.79 13.14 -9.22
CA LYS A 213 -9.55 13.95 -10.20
C LYS A 213 -8.80 15.22 -10.62
N TYR A 214 -7.76 15.58 -9.87
CA TYR A 214 -6.94 16.77 -10.09
C TYR A 214 -5.67 16.48 -10.90
N MET A 215 -5.52 15.24 -11.37
CA MET A 215 -4.51 14.81 -12.35
C MET A 215 -5.16 14.75 -13.72
N GLU A 216 -4.60 15.46 -14.70
CA GLU A 216 -5.18 15.54 -16.06
C GLU A 216 -4.87 14.29 -16.89
N ASP A 217 -3.64 13.79 -16.80
CA ASP A 217 -3.12 12.71 -17.62
C ASP A 217 -2.13 11.88 -16.78
N ALA A 218 -2.51 10.65 -16.43
CA ALA A 218 -1.69 9.73 -15.65
C ALA A 218 -0.38 9.36 -16.36
N TYR A 219 -0.42 9.11 -17.67
CA TYR A 219 0.74 8.70 -18.43
C TYR A 219 1.80 9.80 -18.48
N LYS A 220 1.36 11.02 -18.80
CA LYS A 220 2.25 12.19 -18.78
C LYS A 220 2.79 12.47 -17.38
N ALA A 221 1.95 12.33 -16.35
CA ALA A 221 2.36 12.51 -14.96
C ALA A 221 3.48 11.53 -14.57
N GLU A 222 3.32 10.24 -14.88
CA GLU A 222 4.36 9.25 -14.62
C GLU A 222 5.63 9.49 -15.46
N LEU A 223 5.51 10.00 -16.69
CA LEU A 223 6.66 10.28 -17.55
C LEU A 223 7.51 11.42 -17.03
N ASP A 224 6.85 12.52 -16.71
CA ASP A 224 7.49 13.69 -16.15
C ASP A 224 8.09 13.39 -14.77
N LEU A 225 7.39 12.58 -13.97
CA LEU A 225 7.90 12.07 -12.70
C LEU A 225 9.14 11.20 -12.89
N LYS A 226 9.10 10.23 -13.81
CA LYS A 226 10.24 9.35 -14.10
C LYS A 226 11.47 10.15 -14.50
N ARG A 227 11.32 11.06 -15.46
CA ARG A 227 12.43 11.94 -15.90
C ARG A 227 13.01 12.73 -14.73
N HIS A 228 12.14 13.31 -13.90
CA HIS A 228 12.56 14.07 -12.72
C HIS A 228 13.34 13.22 -11.71
N LEU A 229 12.89 11.98 -11.46
CA LEU A 229 13.54 11.09 -10.50
C LEU A 229 14.86 10.55 -11.04
N ASP A 230 14.95 10.23 -12.33
CA ASP A 230 16.19 9.77 -12.97
C ASP A 230 17.29 10.87 -12.91
N GLU A 231 16.92 12.12 -13.16
CA GLU A 231 17.82 13.27 -13.01
C GLU A 231 18.34 13.40 -11.57
N ILE A 232 17.44 13.30 -10.57
CA ILE A 232 17.80 13.35 -9.15
C ILE A 232 18.67 12.16 -8.75
N ALA A 233 18.32 10.96 -9.18
CA ALA A 233 19.03 9.74 -8.85
C ALA A 233 20.46 9.80 -9.40
N SER A 234 20.61 10.20 -10.67
CA SER A 234 21.92 10.43 -11.29
C SER A 234 22.74 11.48 -10.52
N ALA A 235 22.15 12.63 -10.17
CA ALA A 235 22.85 13.69 -9.44
C ALA A 235 23.25 13.29 -8.01
N LEU A 236 22.54 12.35 -7.38
CA LEU A 236 22.79 11.88 -6.03
C LEU A 236 23.56 10.55 -5.96
N GLY A 237 23.78 9.89 -7.11
CA GLY A 237 24.39 8.57 -7.19
C GLY A 237 23.47 7.44 -6.67
N TYR A 238 22.16 7.60 -6.81
CA TYR A 238 21.16 6.60 -6.42
C TYR A 238 20.80 5.70 -7.61
N ASP A 239 20.43 4.45 -7.33
CA ASP A 239 19.93 3.53 -8.34
C ASP A 239 18.43 3.79 -8.58
N SER A 240 18.07 4.28 -9.78
CA SER A 240 16.68 4.50 -10.19
C SER A 240 16.09 3.35 -11.00
N ASN A 241 16.86 2.32 -11.35
CA ASN A 241 16.51 1.33 -12.37
C ASN A 241 15.35 0.39 -12.02
N GLU A 242 14.76 0.51 -10.82
CA GLU A 242 13.66 -0.34 -10.36
C GLU A 242 12.36 0.43 -10.13
N SER A 243 12.23 1.66 -10.63
CA SER A 243 10.97 2.39 -10.52
C SER A 243 9.87 1.63 -11.29
N ILE A 244 8.90 1.12 -10.53
CA ILE A 244 7.79 0.36 -11.05
C ILE A 244 6.68 1.36 -11.39
N TYR A 245 6.44 1.67 -12.67
CA TYR A 245 5.35 2.57 -13.09
C TYR A 245 4.17 1.77 -13.64
N GLN A 246 2.95 2.29 -13.50
CA GLN A 246 1.72 1.64 -13.94
C GLN A 246 1.49 1.82 -15.44
N THR A 247 1.75 3.01 -15.96
CA THR A 247 1.43 3.40 -17.33
C THR A 247 2.57 3.18 -18.31
N MET A 248 3.77 2.85 -17.81
CA MET A 248 4.95 2.56 -18.62
C MET A 248 5.27 1.08 -18.55
N GLU A 249 4.94 0.36 -19.61
CA GLU A 249 5.47 -0.97 -19.81
C GLU A 249 6.99 -0.88 -19.94
N THR A 250 7.70 -1.38 -18.92
CA THR A 250 9.13 -1.66 -19.03
C THR A 250 9.29 -2.90 -19.89
N GLY A 251 9.29 -2.72 -21.21
CA GLY A 251 9.83 -3.72 -22.12
C GLY A 251 11.28 -4.02 -21.70
N ASN A 252 11.61 -5.29 -21.51
CA ASN A 252 12.97 -5.75 -21.25
C ASN A 252 13.90 -5.16 -22.32
N VAL A 253 14.69 -4.15 -21.96
CA VAL A 253 15.86 -3.78 -22.75
C VAL A 253 16.93 -4.80 -22.42
N SER A 254 16.86 -5.94 -23.12
CA SER A 254 17.96 -6.89 -23.17
C SER A 254 19.24 -6.15 -23.52
N LYS A 255 20.19 -6.12 -22.59
CA LYS A 255 21.58 -5.76 -22.88
C LYS A 255 22.16 -6.91 -23.70
N ASP A 256 21.94 -6.90 -25.00
CA ASP A 256 22.65 -7.81 -25.90
C ASP A 256 24.12 -7.40 -25.95
N SER A 257 24.90 -8.16 -25.19
CA SER A 257 26.34 -8.20 -25.31
C SER A 257 26.66 -8.93 -26.60
N LYS A 258 27.20 -8.21 -27.59
CA LYS A 258 27.72 -8.78 -28.84
C LYS A 258 28.66 -9.95 -28.53
N GLN A 259 28.24 -11.16 -28.88
CA GLN A 259 29.15 -12.26 -29.16
C GLN A 259 28.87 -12.77 -30.57
N ASN A 260 29.88 -12.59 -31.42
CA ASN A 260 29.97 -13.15 -32.76
C ASN A 260 29.87 -14.67 -32.69
N ILE A 261 28.87 -15.26 -33.33
CA ILE A 261 28.93 -16.64 -33.80
C ILE A 261 28.36 -16.70 -35.22
N THR A 262 29.23 -17.13 -36.13
CA THR A 262 29.02 -17.37 -37.57
C THR A 262 27.90 -18.40 -37.81
N PRO A 263 27.05 -18.25 -38.84
CA PRO A 263 25.94 -19.17 -39.08
C PRO A 263 26.41 -20.41 -39.85
N GLU A 264 26.15 -21.60 -39.30
CA GLU A 264 26.16 -22.85 -40.06
C GLU A 264 24.75 -23.45 -40.18
N LYS A 265 24.54 -24.07 -41.34
CA LYS A 265 23.28 -24.42 -42.00
C LYS A 265 22.31 -25.30 -41.21
N THR A 266 21.04 -24.95 -41.43
CA THR A 266 19.80 -25.72 -41.34
C THR A 266 19.94 -27.20 -41.75
N LYS A 267 19.35 -28.09 -40.93
CA LYS A 267 18.67 -29.30 -41.42
C LYS A 267 17.40 -29.55 -40.59
N GLU A 268 16.30 -29.62 -41.32
CA GLU A 268 14.96 -30.04 -40.92
C GLU A 268 14.97 -31.48 -40.42
N VAL A 269 14.18 -31.80 -39.37
CA VAL A 269 13.51 -33.09 -39.23
C VAL A 269 12.17 -32.90 -38.48
N GLU A 270 11.11 -33.16 -39.24
CA GLU A 270 9.78 -33.71 -38.94
C GLU A 270 9.27 -33.83 -37.49
N SER A 271 8.08 -33.24 -37.29
CA SER A 271 7.08 -33.61 -36.29
C SER A 271 6.50 -35.00 -36.56
N PRO A 272 5.99 -35.69 -35.53
CA PRO A 272 4.68 -36.32 -35.69
C PRO A 272 3.70 -36.01 -34.54
N GLU A 273 2.54 -35.57 -34.99
CA GLU A 273 1.16 -35.89 -34.60
C GLU A 273 0.75 -36.09 -33.13
N ALA A 274 -0.31 -35.35 -32.80
CA ALA A 274 -1.12 -35.43 -31.59
C ALA A 274 -2.09 -36.63 -31.61
N VAL A 275 -2.37 -37.18 -30.43
CA VAL A 275 -3.49 -38.09 -30.18
C VAL A 275 -4.44 -37.44 -29.16
N PRO A 276 -5.77 -37.38 -29.41
CA PRO A 276 -6.73 -36.76 -28.50
C PRO A 276 -7.35 -37.79 -27.54
N MET A 277 -7.52 -37.45 -26.26
CA MET A 277 -8.41 -38.20 -25.35
C MET A 277 -9.35 -37.27 -24.58
N LYS A 278 -10.61 -37.71 -24.52
CA LYS A 278 -11.80 -37.02 -24.00
C LYS A 278 -11.93 -37.09 -22.46
N PRO A 279 -12.74 -36.19 -21.85
CA PRO A 279 -12.91 -36.05 -20.40
C PRO A 279 -14.04 -36.93 -19.85
N GLY A 280 -13.94 -37.33 -18.58
CA GLY A 280 -15.01 -38.03 -17.88
C GLY A 280 -14.77 -38.25 -16.39
N GLU A 281 -15.80 -37.87 -15.62
CA GLU A 281 -16.22 -38.37 -14.30
C GLU A 281 -15.67 -37.74 -13.01
N SER A 282 -16.54 -36.91 -12.45
CA SER A 282 -16.65 -36.52 -11.04
C SER A 282 -17.09 -37.73 -10.17
N PRO A 283 -16.95 -37.62 -8.84
CA PRO A 283 -18.08 -38.01 -8.01
C PRO A 283 -18.46 -36.96 -6.96
N ILE A 284 -19.76 -36.66 -6.97
CA ILE A 284 -20.55 -35.99 -5.94
C ILE A 284 -20.72 -36.97 -4.77
N VAL A 285 -20.49 -36.54 -3.52
CA VAL A 285 -21.13 -37.14 -2.34
C VAL A 285 -21.39 -36.10 -1.23
N ALA A 286 -22.67 -35.85 -0.95
CA ALA A 286 -23.22 -35.48 0.35
C ALA A 286 -24.68 -36.01 0.40
N PRO A 287 -25.40 -36.10 1.54
CA PRO A 287 -25.02 -36.00 2.95
C PRO A 287 -25.57 -37.19 3.81
N LYS A 288 -25.18 -37.28 5.09
CA LYS A 288 -25.94 -38.08 6.08
C LYS A 288 -26.28 -37.27 7.33
N LYS A 289 -27.59 -37.16 7.59
CA LYS A 289 -28.23 -36.73 8.83
C LYS A 289 -28.19 -37.87 9.86
N THR A 290 -27.99 -37.53 11.13
CA THR A 290 -28.60 -38.16 12.33
C THR A 290 -28.34 -37.20 13.51
N ARG A 291 -29.09 -37.13 14.60
CA ARG A 291 -30.51 -37.25 14.95
C ARG A 291 -30.56 -36.72 16.40
N ALA A 292 -31.63 -36.02 16.74
CA ALA A 292 -31.84 -35.42 18.05
C ALA A 292 -32.12 -36.43 19.18
N SER A 293 -31.76 -36.01 20.41
CA SER A 293 -32.49 -36.25 21.68
C SER A 293 -31.99 -35.15 22.64
N GLY A 294 -32.77 -34.35 23.36
CA GLY A 294 -33.98 -34.61 24.16
C GLY A 294 -33.60 -34.27 25.61
N ARG A 295 -33.85 -33.05 26.10
CA ARG A 295 -35.02 -32.61 26.91
C ARG A 295 -34.79 -32.71 28.43
N SER A 296 -34.70 -31.55 29.12
CA SER A 296 -35.35 -31.21 30.41
C SER A 296 -35.00 -29.75 30.74
N LYS A 297 -35.88 -28.75 30.53
CA LYS A 297 -36.94 -28.24 31.42
C LYS A 297 -36.56 -28.13 32.91
N GLY A 298 -36.58 -26.88 33.38
CA GLY A 298 -36.58 -26.44 34.77
C GLY A 298 -36.68 -24.92 34.85
N HIS A 299 -37.91 -24.39 34.83
CA HIS A 299 -38.26 -23.00 35.14
C HIS A 299 -38.11 -22.75 36.65
N VAL A 300 -37.76 -21.53 37.07
CA VAL A 300 -38.65 -20.49 37.66
C VAL A 300 -37.80 -19.33 38.20
N ASN A 301 -38.34 -18.12 37.99
CA ASN A 301 -38.10 -16.78 38.56
C ASN A 301 -37.56 -16.77 40.01
N ASP A 302 -36.93 -15.71 40.54
CA ASP A 302 -37.43 -14.33 40.57
C ASP A 302 -36.39 -13.35 41.12
N SER A 303 -36.54 -12.07 40.74
CA SER A 303 -36.26 -10.84 41.50
C SER A 303 -34.97 -10.68 42.35
N GLN A 304 -34.17 -9.63 42.08
CA GLN A 304 -33.98 -8.44 42.96
C GLN A 304 -32.63 -7.71 42.72
N GLN A 305 -32.76 -6.41 42.43
CA GLN A 305 -32.02 -5.27 42.99
C GLN A 305 -30.47 -5.20 42.95
N SER A 306 -29.98 -4.25 42.13
CA SER A 306 -28.85 -3.34 42.41
C SER A 306 -29.13 -2.54 43.70
N PRO A 307 -28.17 -2.10 44.56
CA PRO A 307 -27.03 -1.26 44.17
C PRO A 307 -25.77 -1.24 45.09
N TYR A 308 -24.57 -0.98 44.53
CA TYR A 308 -23.51 -0.32 45.30
C TYR A 308 -22.83 0.79 44.47
N SER A 309 -23.22 2.01 44.84
CA SER A 309 -22.42 3.22 44.70
C SER A 309 -21.62 3.44 45.98
N LYS A 310 -20.36 3.89 45.89
CA LYS A 310 -19.89 5.19 46.45
C LYS A 310 -18.36 5.30 46.62
N THR A 311 -17.89 6.47 46.15
CA THR A 311 -16.87 7.39 46.71
C THR A 311 -15.37 7.04 46.79
N ARG A 312 -14.60 7.74 45.94
CA ARG A 312 -13.72 8.90 46.24
C ARG A 312 -12.87 8.84 47.53
N SER A 313 -11.54 8.92 47.39
CA SER A 313 -10.74 9.89 48.14
C SER A 313 -9.43 10.24 47.43
N ARG A 314 -9.04 11.50 47.58
CA ARG A 314 -7.79 12.12 47.10
C ARG A 314 -6.62 11.70 47.98
N LYS A 315 -5.43 11.61 47.39
CA LYS A 315 -4.24 12.35 47.83
C LYS A 315 -3.44 12.77 46.60
#